data_AF-A0A6G3SDI3-F1
#
_entry.id   AF-A0A6G3SDI3-F1
#
_cell.length_a   1.000
_cell.length_b   1.000
_cell.length_c   1.000
_cell.angle_alpha   90.00
_cell.angle_beta   90.00
_cell.angle_gamma   90.00
#
_symmetry.space_group_name_H-M   'P 1'
#
loop_
_entity.id
_entity.type
_entity.pdbx_description
1 polymer ?
#
loop_
_entity_poly.entity_id
_entity_poly.type
_entity_poly.pdbx_seq_one_letter_code
_entity_poly.pdbx_strand_id
1 'polypeptide(L)' 'MPESPGVALGAAAVFLPAPLPREGRIAFWSPDGADLPGADGTITVVRAHGAGVRSRKVPAL' A
#
# COMPACT_ATOMS: atom_id res chain seq x y z
N MET A 1 3.26 12.58 23.86
CA MET A 1 4.19 11.45 23.62
C MET A 1 4.07 11.11 22.16
N PRO A 2 5.15 11.01 21.37
CA PRO A 2 5.02 10.43 20.05
C PRO A 2 4.54 8.98 20.23
N GLU A 3 3.42 8.66 19.61
CA GLU A 3 2.90 7.29 19.52
C GLU A 3 4.02 6.34 19.09
N SER A 4 4.20 5.24 19.83
CA SER A 4 5.15 4.21 19.42
C SER A 4 4.69 3.65 18.08
N PRO A 5 5.53 3.64 17.02
CA PRO A 5 5.11 3.12 15.74
C PRO A 5 4.68 1.67 15.91
N GLY A 6 3.42 1.39 15.58
CA GLY A 6 2.87 0.05 15.68
C GLY A 6 3.64 -0.91 14.78
N VAL A 7 3.92 -2.11 15.28
CA VAL A 7 4.63 -3.15 14.54
C VAL A 7 3.62 -3.98 13.75
N ALA A 8 3.81 -4.08 12.42
CA ALA A 8 2.93 -4.80 11.50
C ALA A 8 3.25 -6.31 11.42
N LEU A 9 3.06 -7.04 12.53
CA LEU A 9 3.26 -8.49 12.56
C LEU A 9 2.27 -9.20 11.63
N GLY A 10 2.78 -10.10 10.78
CA GLY A 10 1.97 -10.85 9.82
C GLY A 10 1.67 -10.13 8.50
N ALA A 11 2.08 -8.86 8.36
CA ALA A 11 1.95 -8.13 7.11
C ALA A 11 2.97 -8.63 6.06
N ALA A 12 2.53 -8.73 4.81
CA ALA A 12 3.39 -9.01 3.68
C ALA A 12 3.99 -7.71 3.10
N ALA A 13 5.28 -7.73 2.75
CA ALA A 13 5.97 -6.62 2.11
C ALA A 13 6.11 -6.87 0.61
N VAL A 14 5.75 -5.86 -0.21
CA VAL A 14 5.81 -5.93 -1.68
C VAL A 14 6.54 -4.73 -2.26
N PHE A 15 7.48 -5.00 -3.18
CA PHE A 15 8.17 -3.95 -3.93
C PHE A 15 7.24 -3.32 -4.96
N LEU A 16 7.17 -2.00 -4.95
CA LEU A 16 6.36 -1.27 -5.90
C LEU A 16 7.08 -1.13 -7.24
N PRO A 17 6.41 -1.42 -8.36
CA PRO A 17 6.96 -1.16 -9.68
C PRO A 17 7.27 0.33 -9.87
N ALA A 18 8.44 0.64 -10.40
CA ALA A 18 8.81 1.98 -10.84
C ALA A 18 9.81 1.91 -12.02
N PRO A 19 9.89 2.96 -12.87
CA PRO A 19 10.96 3.12 -13.85
C PRO A 19 12.34 3.16 -13.19
N LEU A 20 13.38 2.79 -13.94
CA LEU A 20 14.76 2.86 -13.45
C LEU A 20 15.35 4.27 -13.65
N PRO A 21 16.23 4.73 -12.73
CA PRO A 21 16.61 4.09 -11.47
C PRO A 21 15.47 4.15 -10.43
N ARG A 22 15.25 3.06 -9.70
CA ARG A 22 14.08 2.91 -8.81
C ARG A 22 14.34 3.53 -7.45
N GLU A 23 13.34 4.24 -6.94
CA GLU A 23 13.32 4.85 -5.59
C GLU A 23 13.21 3.81 -4.44
N GLY A 24 13.25 2.50 -4.71
CA GLY A 24 13.22 1.47 -3.66
C GLY A 24 11.95 1.48 -2.80
N ARG A 25 10.78 1.73 -3.39
CA ARG A 25 9.50 1.82 -2.65
C ARG A 25 8.94 0.44 -2.31
N ILE A 26 8.46 0.27 -1.08
CA ILE A 26 7.85 -0.95 -0.55
C ILE A 26 6.47 -0.57 0.03
N ALA A 27 5.46 -1.42 -0.19
CA ALA A 27 4.17 -1.36 0.49
C ALA A 27 4.01 -2.57 1.41
N PHE A 28 3.38 -2.36 2.56
CA PHE A 28 2.92 -3.44 3.44
C PHE A 28 1.44 -3.66 3.20
N TRP A 29 0.99 -4.91 3.19
CA TRP A 29 -0.41 -5.28 3.09
C TRP A 29 -0.69 -6.48 3.99
N SER A 30 -1.91 -6.57 4.53
CA SER A 30 -2.34 -7.73 5.31
C SER A 30 -2.99 -8.77 4.38
N PRO A 31 -2.48 -10.02 4.31
CA PRO A 31 -3.13 -11.09 3.56
C PRO A 31 -4.56 -11.36 4.01
N ASP A 32 -4.80 -11.17 5.30
CA ASP A 32 -6.09 -11.42 5.95
C ASP A 32 -7.00 -10.17 5.92
N GLY A 33 -6.54 -9.06 5.32
CA GLY A 33 -7.28 -7.80 5.25
C GLY A 33 -7.39 -7.06 6.59
N ALA A 34 -6.55 -7.40 7.57
CA ALA A 34 -6.48 -6.70 8.86
C ALA A 34 -5.82 -5.32 8.72
N ASP A 35 -6.31 -4.35 9.51
CA ASP A 35 -5.79 -2.99 9.51
C ASP A 35 -4.30 -2.95 9.87
N LEU A 36 -3.50 -2.28 9.04
CA LEU A 36 -2.08 -2.09 9.31
C LEU A 36 -1.84 -0.85 10.21
N PRO A 37 -0.88 -0.91 11.16
CA PRO A 37 -0.57 0.23 12.00
C PRO A 37 -0.03 1.40 11.16
N GLY A 38 -0.66 2.57 11.27
CA GLY A 38 -0.33 3.76 10.49
C GLY A 38 -0.89 3.75 9.06
N ALA A 39 -1.84 2.85 8.75
CA ALA A 39 -2.58 2.83 7.48
C ALA A 39 -3.66 3.92 7.39
N ASP A 40 -3.46 5.05 8.04
CA ASP A 40 -4.42 6.16 8.16
C ASP A 40 -4.59 6.94 6.84
N GLY A 41 -3.96 6.47 5.75
CA GLY A 41 -3.82 7.15 4.46
C GLY A 41 -4.82 6.74 3.38
N THR A 42 -4.85 7.49 2.28
CA THR A 42 -5.62 7.14 1.07
C THR A 42 -4.66 6.62 -0.01
N ILE A 43 -4.90 5.42 -0.53
CA ILE A 43 -4.13 4.85 -1.64
C ILE A 43 -4.86 5.04 -2.97
N THR A 44 -4.11 5.08 -4.08
CA THR A 44 -4.69 5.08 -5.43
C THR A 44 -4.58 3.70 -6.03
N VAL A 45 -5.71 2.99 -6.11
CA VAL A 45 -5.80 1.69 -6.77
C VAL A 45 -5.97 1.90 -8.26
N VAL A 46 -5.08 1.32 -9.06
CA VAL A 46 -5.17 1.32 -10.51
C VAL A 46 -5.58 -0.08 -10.97
N ARG A 47 -6.68 -0.17 -11.73
CA ARG A 47 -7.09 -1.42 -12.39
C ARG A 47 -7.13 -1.26 -13.90
N ALA A 48 -6.83 -2.36 -14.59
CA ALA A 48 -7.11 -2.47 -16.01
C ALA A 48 -8.62 -2.28 -16.28
N HIS A 49 -8.92 -1.54 -17.34
CA HIS A 49 -10.28 -1.28 -17.81
C HIS A 49 -10.30 -1.27 -19.35
N GLY A 50 -10.59 -2.43 -19.94
CA GLY A 50 -10.54 -2.62 -21.38
C GLY A 50 -9.12 -2.35 -21.90
N ALA A 51 -9.02 -1.52 -22.94
CA ALA A 51 -7.73 -1.08 -23.50
C ALA A 51 -7.02 0.02 -22.68
N GLY A 52 -7.57 0.44 -21.54
CA GLY A 52 -7.02 1.52 -20.71
C GLY A 52 -6.92 1.15 -19.24
N VAL A 53 -6.67 2.17 -18.40
CA VAL A 53 -6.59 2.05 -16.93
C VAL A 53 -7.56 3.02 -16.27
N ARG A 54 -8.22 2.57 -15.20
CA ARG A 54 -8.97 3.42 -14.29
C ARG A 54 -8.29 3.44 -12.93
N SER A 55 -8.21 4.62 -12.34
CA SER A 55 -7.70 4.84 -10.99
C SER A 55 -8.83 5.25 -10.05
N ARG A 56 -8.76 4.81 -8.79
CA ARG A 56 -9.66 5.22 -7.72
C ARG A 56 -8.87 5.43 -6.43
N LYS A 57 -9.16 6.52 -5.73
CA LYS A 57 -8.70 6.73 -4.35
C LYS A 57 -9.56 5.91 -3.40
N VAL A 58 -8.91 5.08 -2.57
CA VAL A 58 -9.57 4.26 -1.54
C VAL A 58 -8.80 4.41 -0.21
N PRO A 59 -9.47 4.29 0.94
CA PRO A 59 -8.78 4.16 2.21
C PRO A 59 -7.77 3.02 2.15
N ALA A 60 -6.59 3.22 2.74
CA ALA A 60 -5.71 2.10 3.06
C ALA A 60 -6.37 1.26 4.16
N LEU A 61 -6.36 -0.06 3.99
CA LEU A 61 -6.70 -1.06 5.00
C LEU A 61 -5.38 -1.73 5.38
#